data_AF-C4ZPM5-F1
#
_entry.id   AF-C4ZPM5-F1
#
_cell.length_a   1.000
_cell.length_b   1.000
_cell.length_c   1.000
_cell.angle_alpha   90.00
_cell.angle_beta   90.00
_cell.angle_gamma   90.00
#
_symmetry.space_group_name_H-M   'P 1'
#
loop_
_entity.id
_entity.type
_entity.pdbx_description
1 polymer ?
#
loop_
_entity_poly.entity_id
_entity_poly.type
_entity_poly.pdbx_seq_one_letter_code
_entity_poly.pdbx_strand_id
1 'polypeptide(L)'
;MQGGQCFFCRQPLPRGEASIEHLVASANGGTNSEENCVACCRTLNSLLGSKSIKEKLQIVLNQRGDFRCPRPRESAPAPGALPLPEGDNPTPPVVKPTAVAASAPAAVAPTRDTHQERLALVLEDLRKRGNSRPRKEATLMTTIQALIKQRTNQPISDANLKKLLAELQQRGQVTIAEGKVAYKL
;
A
#
# COMPACT_ATOMS: atom_id res chain seq x y z
N MET A 1 -9.19 -14.63 -16.09
CA MET A 1 -10.22 -13.90 -15.33
C MET A 1 -10.73 -14.78 -14.19
N GLN A 2 -11.03 -14.23 -13.01
CA GLN A 2 -11.33 -14.94 -11.75
C GLN A 2 -12.66 -15.74 -11.70
N GLY A 3 -13.17 -16.22 -12.85
CA GLY A 3 -14.26 -17.19 -12.93
C GLY A 3 -15.60 -16.75 -12.31
N GLY A 4 -15.82 -15.45 -12.11
CA GLY A 4 -17.03 -14.93 -11.48
C GLY A 4 -17.15 -15.26 -9.99
N GLN A 5 -16.03 -15.61 -9.32
CA GLN A 5 -15.99 -15.94 -7.90
C GLN A 5 -15.17 -14.91 -7.12
N CYS A 6 -15.47 -14.74 -5.84
CA CYS A 6 -14.65 -13.94 -4.94
C CYS A 6 -13.30 -14.63 -4.71
N PHE A 7 -12.21 -13.87 -4.84
CA PHE A 7 -10.85 -14.37 -4.62
C PHE A 7 -10.65 -15.02 -3.23
N PHE A 8 -11.20 -14.41 -2.17
CA PHE A 8 -10.99 -14.86 -0.80
C PHE A 8 -11.94 -15.98 -0.38
N CYS A 9 -13.27 -15.77 -0.48
CA CYS A 9 -14.24 -16.74 0.02
C CYS A 9 -14.71 -17.78 -1.01
N ARG A 10 -14.25 -17.68 -2.26
CA ARG A 10 -14.59 -18.56 -3.38
C ARG A 10 -16.09 -18.67 -3.72
N GLN A 11 -16.94 -17.87 -3.08
CA GLN A 11 -18.37 -17.81 -3.39
C GLN A 11 -18.61 -17.07 -4.71
N PRO A 12 -19.72 -17.36 -5.42
CA PRO A 12 -20.14 -16.59 -6.60
C PRO A 12 -20.21 -15.09 -6.30
N LEU A 13 -19.62 -14.28 -7.18
CA LEU A 13 -19.50 -12.83 -7.02
C LEU A 13 -20.41 -12.11 -8.03
N PRO A 14 -21.64 -11.74 -7.64
CA PRO A 14 -22.51 -10.94 -8.50
C PRO A 14 -21.94 -9.54 -8.68
N ARG A 15 -22.12 -8.96 -9.87
CA ARG A 15 -21.53 -7.67 -10.26
C ARG A 15 -21.87 -6.53 -9.30
N GLY A 16 -23.09 -6.48 -8.76
CA GLY A 16 -23.53 -5.42 -7.84
C GLY A 16 -22.79 -5.38 -6.50
N GLU A 17 -22.14 -6.49 -6.12
CA GLU A 17 -21.34 -6.60 -4.89
C GLU A 17 -19.86 -6.88 -5.15
N ALA A 18 -19.46 -6.93 -6.42
CA ALA A 18 -18.06 -7.04 -6.80
C ALA A 18 -17.33 -5.74 -6.44
N SER A 19 -16.14 -5.90 -5.88
CA SER A 19 -15.24 -4.80 -5.57
C SER A 19 -13.81 -5.23 -5.88
N ILE A 20 -12.97 -4.28 -6.28
CA ILE A 20 -11.56 -4.52 -6.53
C ILE A 20 -10.80 -4.25 -5.23
N GLU A 21 -10.03 -5.25 -4.80
CA GLU A 21 -9.16 -5.17 -3.65
C GLU A 21 -7.70 -5.26 -4.10
N HIS A 22 -6.85 -4.47 -3.48
CA HIS A 22 -5.41 -4.52 -3.69
C HIS A 22 -4.76 -5.41 -2.65
N LEU A 23 -4.17 -6.54 -3.04
CA LEU A 23 -3.54 -7.50 -2.12
C LEU A 23 -2.52 -6.79 -1.23
N VAL A 24 -1.62 -6.03 -1.84
CA VAL A 24 -0.87 -4.97 -1.17
C VAL A 24 -1.69 -3.70 -1.26
N ALA A 25 -2.18 -3.19 -0.13
CA ALA A 25 -2.97 -1.96 -0.12
C ALA A 25 -2.17 -0.79 -0.73
N SER A 26 -2.85 0.14 -1.43
CA SER A 26 -2.22 1.33 -2.00
C SER A 26 -1.50 2.18 -0.94
N ALA A 27 -2.10 2.29 0.26
CA ALA A 27 -1.49 2.94 1.43
C ALA A 27 -0.16 2.29 1.88
N ASN A 28 0.08 1.04 1.48
CA ASN A 28 1.28 0.25 1.77
C ASN A 28 2.20 0.09 0.53
N GLY A 29 2.03 0.94 -0.49
CA GLY A 29 2.86 0.90 -1.71
C GLY A 29 2.40 -0.10 -2.77
N GLY A 30 1.17 -0.61 -2.66
CA GLY A 30 0.57 -1.45 -3.70
C GLY A 30 0.24 -0.68 -4.97
N THR A 31 0.45 -1.31 -6.13
CA THR A 31 0.15 -0.74 -7.45
C THR A 31 -1.24 -1.17 -7.93
N ASN A 32 -1.80 -0.45 -8.90
CA ASN A 32 -3.06 -0.85 -9.56
C ASN A 32 -2.84 -1.90 -10.68
N SER A 33 -1.76 -2.68 -10.60
CA SER A 33 -1.47 -3.73 -11.59
C SER A 33 -2.42 -4.91 -11.44
N GLU A 34 -2.71 -5.62 -12.53
CA GLU A 34 -3.58 -6.80 -12.51
C GLU A 34 -3.09 -7.89 -11.53
N GLU A 35 -1.78 -8.00 -11.34
CA GLU A 35 -1.17 -8.95 -10.38
C GLU A 35 -1.45 -8.60 -8.92
N ASN A 36 -1.70 -7.32 -8.62
CA ASN A 36 -2.00 -6.85 -7.26
C ASN A 36 -3.51 -6.65 -7.02
N CYS A 37 -4.33 -6.65 -8.07
CA CYS A 37 -5.76 -6.39 -8.00
C CYS A 37 -6.56 -7.69 -8.09
N VAL A 38 -7.48 -7.90 -7.15
CA VAL A 38 -8.39 -9.06 -7.15
C VAL A 38 -9.84 -8.61 -7.00
N ALA A 39 -10.76 -9.36 -7.61
CA ALA A 39 -12.18 -9.20 -7.40
C ALA A 39 -12.60 -9.91 -6.12
N CYS A 40 -13.26 -9.19 -5.22
CA CYS A 40 -13.80 -9.73 -3.99
C CYS A 40 -15.16 -9.12 -3.63
N CYS A 41 -15.80 -9.70 -2.62
CA CYS A 41 -17.02 -9.14 -2.04
C CYS A 41 -16.74 -7.75 -1.47
N ARG A 42 -17.65 -6.79 -1.67
CA ARG A 42 -17.55 -5.43 -1.11
C ARG A 42 -17.30 -5.44 0.41
N THR A 43 -17.98 -6.32 1.16
CA THR A 43 -17.77 -6.50 2.61
C THR A 43 -16.32 -6.90 2.96
N LEU A 44 -15.72 -7.77 2.15
CA LEU A 44 -14.34 -8.19 2.36
C LEU A 44 -13.36 -7.09 2.01
N ASN A 45 -13.62 -6.34 0.95
CA ASN A 45 -12.81 -5.17 0.64
C ASN A 45 -12.85 -4.14 1.77
N SER A 46 -14.01 -3.91 2.41
CA SER A 46 -14.09 -3.02 3.58
C SER A 46 -13.29 -3.53 4.78
N LEU A 47 -13.24 -4.86 4.99
CA LEU A 47 -12.51 -5.47 6.11
C LEU A 47 -11.00 -5.53 5.88
N LEU A 48 -10.59 -5.81 4.64
CA LEU A 48 -9.20 -6.09 4.26
C LEU A 48 -8.51 -4.88 3.63
N GLY A 49 -9.22 -3.96 3.01
CA GLY A 49 -8.64 -2.87 2.21
C GLY A 49 -7.73 -1.92 3.00
N SER A 50 -7.95 -1.78 4.30
CA SER A 50 -7.09 -0.99 5.20
C SER A 50 -5.97 -1.80 5.87
N LYS A 51 -5.92 -3.12 5.64
CA LYS A 51 -4.97 -4.02 6.29
C LYS A 51 -3.71 -4.23 5.46
N SER A 52 -2.61 -4.49 6.14
CA SER A 52 -1.37 -4.95 5.50
C SER A 52 -1.54 -6.36 4.92
N ILE A 53 -0.69 -6.71 3.95
CA ILE A 53 -0.68 -8.06 3.38
C ILE A 53 -0.47 -9.14 4.44
N LYS A 54 0.35 -8.86 5.47
CA LYS A 54 0.58 -9.75 6.61
C LYS A 54 -0.72 -10.03 7.37
N GLU A 55 -1.47 -8.98 7.71
CA GLU A 55 -2.74 -9.12 8.42
C GLU A 55 -3.80 -9.83 7.59
N LYS A 56 -3.88 -9.54 6.27
CA LYS A 56 -4.77 -10.25 5.35
C LYS A 56 -4.48 -11.74 5.33
N LEU A 57 -3.22 -12.12 5.16
CA LEU A 57 -2.80 -13.53 5.21
C LEU A 57 -3.12 -14.16 6.57
N GLN A 58 -2.81 -13.47 7.67
CA GLN A 58 -3.11 -13.98 9.01
C GLN A 58 -4.61 -14.23 9.21
N ILE A 59 -5.47 -13.33 8.73
CA ILE A 59 -6.93 -13.49 8.77
C ILE A 59 -7.38 -14.72 7.98
N VAL A 60 -6.83 -14.93 6.78
CA VAL A 60 -7.16 -16.09 5.93
C VAL A 60 -6.65 -17.40 6.57
N LEU A 61 -5.42 -17.41 7.05
CA LEU A 61 -4.78 -18.57 7.69
C LEU A 61 -5.48 -18.96 9.00
N ASN A 62 -5.93 -17.98 9.78
CA ASN A 62 -6.68 -18.23 11.02
C ASN A 62 -8.02 -18.94 10.78
N GLN A 63 -8.61 -18.78 9.58
CA GLN A 63 -9.83 -19.49 9.18
C GLN A 63 -9.56 -20.88 8.58
N ARG A 64 -8.33 -21.40 8.69
CA ARG A 64 -7.92 -22.76 8.28
C ARG A 64 -8.25 -23.11 6.82
N GLY A 65 -8.30 -22.11 5.95
CA GLY A 65 -8.62 -22.29 4.53
C GLY A 65 -10.12 -22.21 4.18
N ASP A 66 -11.02 -22.34 5.16
CA ASP A 66 -12.46 -22.12 4.96
C ASP A 66 -12.82 -20.66 5.23
N PHE A 67 -12.21 -19.76 4.46
CA PHE A 67 -12.45 -18.33 4.63
C PHE A 67 -13.88 -17.97 4.25
N ARG A 68 -14.72 -17.65 5.24
CA ARG A 68 -16.12 -17.28 5.02
C ARG A 68 -16.29 -15.76 5.06
N CYS A 69 -17.06 -15.25 4.11
CA CYS A 69 -17.43 -13.85 4.10
C CYS A 69 -18.31 -13.57 5.34
N PRO A 70 -18.06 -12.48 6.10
CA PRO A 70 -18.80 -12.19 7.33
C PRO A 70 -20.28 -11.80 7.10
N ARG A 71 -20.71 -11.57 5.85
CA ARG A 71 -22.14 -11.55 5.52
C ARG A 71 -22.58 -12.91 4.98
N PRO A 72 -23.61 -13.53 5.57
CA PRO A 72 -24.40 -14.53 4.87
C PRO A 72 -25.04 -13.84 3.66
N ARG A 73 -24.73 -14.32 2.47
CA ARG A 73 -25.56 -14.01 1.30
C ARG A 73 -26.71 -14.98 1.35
N GLU A 74 -27.92 -14.50 1.59
CA GLU A 74 -29.11 -15.28 1.26
C GLU A 74 -29.06 -15.56 -0.24
N SER A 75 -29.04 -16.85 -0.58
CA SER A 75 -28.97 -17.36 -1.94
C SER A 75 -30.25 -17.01 -2.69
N ALA A 76 -30.34 -15.80 -3.26
CA ALA A 76 -31.34 -15.52 -4.28
C ALA A 76 -30.80 -15.98 -5.66
N PRO A 77 -31.59 -16.74 -6.45
CA PRO A 77 -31.15 -17.21 -7.74
C PRO A 77 -31.10 -16.05 -8.75
N ALA A 78 -30.17 -16.15 -9.70
CA ALA A 78 -30.02 -15.18 -10.79
C ALA A 78 -31.29 -15.08 -11.64
N PRO A 79 -31.53 -13.90 -12.22
CA PRO A 79 -31.96 -13.89 -13.61
C PRO A 79 -31.13 -12.93 -14.47
N GLY A 80 -30.84 -13.39 -15.68
CA GLY A 80 -31.15 -12.62 -16.88
C GLY A 80 -30.15 -11.56 -17.33
N ALA A 81 -29.69 -11.73 -18.57
CA ALA A 81 -28.74 -10.89 -19.28
C ALA A 81 -29.30 -9.52 -19.75
N LEU A 82 -28.42 -8.50 -19.66
CA LEU A 82 -28.22 -7.29 -20.54
C LEU A 82 -29.25 -6.13 -20.50
N PRO A 83 -28.90 -4.90 -20.97
CA PRO A 83 -27.60 -4.31 -21.36
C PRO A 83 -27.24 -2.98 -20.61
N LEU A 84 -26.07 -2.44 -20.94
CA LEU A 84 -25.46 -1.17 -20.50
C LEU A 84 -26.41 0.06 -20.60
N PRO A 85 -26.11 1.12 -19.83
CA PRO A 85 -25.63 2.32 -20.51
C PRO A 85 -24.31 2.86 -19.94
N GLU A 86 -23.50 3.37 -20.85
CA GLU A 86 -22.42 4.33 -20.62
C GLU A 86 -23.02 5.64 -20.06
N GLY A 87 -22.32 6.30 -19.15
CA GLY A 87 -22.65 7.68 -18.80
C GLY A 87 -22.35 8.06 -17.35
N ASP A 88 -21.50 9.07 -17.24
CA ASP A 88 -21.39 10.04 -16.15
C ASP A 88 -20.93 9.60 -14.75
N ASN A 89 -19.63 9.81 -14.61
CA ASN A 89 -18.88 10.10 -13.39
C ASN A 89 -19.48 11.28 -12.62
N PRO A 90 -19.93 11.12 -11.36
CA PRO A 90 -20.12 12.24 -10.44
C PRO A 90 -18.98 12.23 -9.43
N THR A 91 -18.04 13.17 -9.60
CA THR A 91 -17.20 13.68 -8.51
C THR A 91 -18.05 14.12 -7.32
N PRO A 92 -17.71 13.71 -6.08
CA PRO A 92 -18.16 14.43 -4.89
C PRO A 92 -17.13 15.50 -4.47
N PRO A 93 -17.60 16.54 -3.76
CA PRO A 93 -17.01 17.87 -3.78
C PRO A 93 -15.82 18.04 -2.83
N VAL A 94 -14.97 18.98 -3.25
CA VAL A 94 -14.04 19.73 -2.41
C VAL A 94 -14.76 20.26 -1.16
N VAL A 95 -14.27 19.88 0.02
CA VAL A 95 -14.55 20.63 1.24
C VAL A 95 -13.22 21.02 1.87
N LYS A 96 -12.98 22.33 1.90
CA LYS A 96 -11.89 23.02 2.59
C LYS A 96 -11.80 22.57 4.06
N PRO A 97 -10.60 22.32 4.60
CA PRO A 97 -10.40 22.25 6.04
C PRO A 97 -10.31 23.66 6.63
N THR A 98 -11.26 24.05 7.48
CA THR A 98 -11.11 25.19 8.39
C THR A 98 -10.47 24.74 9.69
N ALA A 99 -9.41 25.45 10.06
CA ALA A 99 -8.58 25.26 11.24
C ALA A 99 -9.32 25.52 12.55
N VAL A 100 -8.92 24.80 13.61
CA VAL A 100 -8.71 25.40 14.92
C VAL A 100 -7.51 24.72 15.61
N ALA A 101 -6.56 25.57 16.02
CA ALA A 101 -5.42 25.28 16.89
C ALA A 101 -5.90 24.83 18.29
N ALA A 102 -5.12 24.26 19.21
CA ALA A 102 -3.68 24.17 19.47
C ALA A 102 -3.46 22.85 20.24
N SER A 103 -2.30 22.20 20.22
CA SER A 103 -1.12 22.63 20.97
C SER A 103 0.12 21.92 20.42
N ALA A 104 1.16 22.71 20.15
CA ALA A 104 2.48 22.23 19.81
C ALA A 104 3.12 21.48 20.99
N PRO A 105 3.93 20.45 20.69
CA PRO A 105 5.25 20.36 21.29
C PRO A 105 6.31 20.58 20.21
N ALA A 106 7.34 21.29 20.64
CA ALA A 106 8.47 21.79 19.88
C ALA A 106 9.06 20.79 18.88
N ALA A 107 9.43 21.32 17.72
CA ALA A 107 10.30 20.69 16.75
C ALA A 107 11.63 20.30 17.42
N VAL A 108 11.77 19.01 17.77
CA VAL A 108 13.06 18.43 18.09
C VAL A 108 13.75 18.15 16.76
N ALA A 109 14.81 18.91 16.46
CA ALA A 109 15.69 18.60 15.35
C ALA A 109 16.11 17.12 15.44
N PRO A 110 16.20 16.38 14.31
CA PRO A 110 16.64 14.99 14.35
C PRO A 110 18.05 14.96 14.95
N THR A 111 18.20 14.35 16.12
CA THR A 111 19.52 14.09 16.70
C THR A 111 20.31 13.21 15.73
N ARG A 112 21.64 13.35 15.67
CA ARG A 112 22.49 12.55 14.77
C ARG A 112 22.20 11.04 14.90
N ASP A 113 21.83 10.59 16.09
CA ASP A 113 21.46 9.21 16.38
C ASP A 113 20.22 8.76 15.58
N THR A 114 19.16 9.57 15.53
CA THR A 114 17.94 9.22 14.74
C THR A 114 18.19 9.19 13.23
N HIS A 115 19.12 10.00 12.72
CA HIS A 115 19.49 9.97 11.30
C HIS A 115 20.27 8.68 10.97
N GLN A 116 21.22 8.34 11.82
CA GLN A 116 22.05 7.15 11.68
C GLN A 116 21.21 5.86 11.78
N GLU A 117 20.26 5.80 12.72
CA GLU A 117 19.32 4.69 12.87
C GLU A 117 18.45 4.50 11.62
N ARG A 118 17.90 5.59 11.07
CA ARG A 118 17.12 5.55 9.82
C ARG A 118 17.97 5.05 8.65
N LEU A 119 19.23 5.47 8.58
CA LEU A 119 20.15 5.02 7.54
C LEU A 119 20.46 3.52 7.67
N ALA A 120 20.67 3.02 8.89
CA ALA A 120 20.86 1.60 9.15
C ALA A 120 19.64 0.76 8.74
N LEU A 121 18.43 1.22 9.09
CA LEU A 121 17.17 0.57 8.70
C LEU A 121 17.01 0.49 7.17
N VAL A 122 17.31 1.58 6.46
CA VAL A 122 17.23 1.61 4.99
C VAL A 122 18.22 0.63 4.37
N LEU A 123 19.44 0.54 4.90
CA LEU A 123 20.44 -0.39 4.38
C LEU A 123 20.07 -1.85 4.59
N GLU A 124 19.54 -2.18 5.76
CA GLU A 124 19.08 -3.54 6.05
C GLU A 124 17.94 -3.94 5.10
N ASP A 125 16.98 -3.04 4.86
CA ASP A 125 15.88 -3.27 3.93
C ASP A 125 16.37 -3.42 2.48
N LEU A 126 17.26 -2.53 2.02
CA LEU A 126 17.83 -2.62 0.66
C LEU A 126 18.62 -3.92 0.44
N ARG A 127 19.35 -4.40 1.46
CA ARG A 127 20.04 -5.70 1.40
C ARG A 127 19.06 -6.86 1.33
N LYS A 128 18.00 -6.85 2.16
CA LYS A 128 16.96 -7.89 2.16
C LYS A 128 16.23 -7.99 0.81
N ARG A 129 16.05 -6.88 0.10
CA ARG A 129 15.38 -6.86 -1.21
C ARG A 129 16.16 -7.53 -2.33
N GLY A 130 17.50 -7.61 -2.25
CA GLY A 130 18.32 -8.29 -3.27
C GLY A 130 18.02 -7.82 -4.70
N ASN A 131 17.45 -8.69 -5.54
CA ASN A 131 17.15 -8.34 -6.94
C ASN A 131 15.90 -7.43 -7.11
N SER A 132 15.08 -7.30 -6.07
CA SER A 132 13.87 -6.47 -6.04
C SER A 132 14.14 -5.03 -5.56
N ARG A 133 15.40 -4.58 -5.60
CA ARG A 133 15.79 -3.22 -5.26
C ARG A 133 15.21 -2.21 -6.28
N PRO A 134 14.68 -1.05 -5.85
CA PRO A 134 14.13 -0.03 -6.74
C PRO A 134 15.13 0.50 -7.77
N ARG A 135 14.84 0.41 -9.06
CA ARG A 135 15.77 0.88 -10.12
C ARG A 135 15.59 2.36 -10.51
N LYS A 136 14.57 3.02 -9.96
CA LYS A 136 14.20 4.41 -10.23
C LYS A 136 14.28 5.23 -8.95
N GLU A 137 14.76 6.47 -9.06
CA GLU A 137 14.95 7.37 -7.91
C GLU A 137 13.62 7.64 -7.19
N ALA A 138 12.57 7.96 -7.94
CA ALA A 138 11.23 8.20 -7.40
C ALA A 138 10.72 6.98 -6.60
N THR A 139 10.91 5.76 -7.14
CA THR A 139 10.52 4.52 -6.44
C THR A 139 11.36 4.29 -5.19
N LEU A 140 12.67 4.60 -5.22
CA LEU A 140 13.53 4.53 -4.05
C LEU A 140 13.04 5.49 -2.95
N MET A 141 12.74 6.74 -3.30
CA MET A 141 12.21 7.75 -2.37
C MET A 141 10.94 7.28 -1.68
N THR A 142 9.94 6.83 -2.46
CA THR A 142 8.68 6.32 -1.91
C THR A 142 8.90 5.09 -1.03
N THR A 143 9.82 4.20 -1.42
CA THR A 143 10.15 3.00 -0.64
C THR A 143 10.77 3.35 0.71
N ILE A 144 11.75 4.25 0.74
CA ILE A 144 12.39 4.71 1.98
C ILE A 144 11.38 5.41 2.89
N GLN A 145 10.53 6.26 2.32
CA GLN A 145 9.49 6.97 3.09
C GLN A 145 8.49 5.99 3.73
N ALA A 146 8.05 4.99 2.99
CA ALA A 146 7.16 3.93 3.50
C ALA A 146 7.84 3.10 4.61
N LEU A 147 9.11 2.71 4.41
CA LEU A 147 9.88 1.95 5.40
C LEU A 147 10.02 2.71 6.72
N ILE A 148 10.40 3.99 6.66
CA ILE A 148 10.58 4.81 7.86
C ILE A 148 9.24 4.98 8.57
N LYS A 149 8.17 5.33 7.85
CA LYS A 149 6.82 5.42 8.43
C LYS A 149 6.38 4.11 9.09
N GLN A 150 6.71 2.97 8.50
CA GLN A 150 6.35 1.66 9.05
C GLN A 150 7.13 1.33 10.34
N ARG A 151 8.42 1.70 10.42
CA ARG A 151 9.28 1.36 11.56
C ARG A 151 9.18 2.35 12.72
N THR A 152 9.04 3.63 12.43
CA THR A 152 9.04 4.70 13.46
C THR A 152 7.66 5.28 13.73
N ASN A 153 6.63 4.84 12.98
CA ASN A 153 5.29 5.43 12.99
C ASN A 153 5.26 6.94 12.65
N GLN A 154 6.39 7.51 12.18
CA GLN A 154 6.52 8.92 11.88
C GLN A 154 6.81 9.15 10.39
N PRO A 155 6.11 10.08 9.73
CA PRO A 155 6.44 10.47 8.38
C PRO A 155 7.79 11.21 8.34
N ILE A 156 8.61 10.89 7.34
CA ILE A 156 9.81 11.67 7.03
C ILE A 156 9.47 12.75 6.01
N SER A 157 10.00 13.96 6.22
CA SER A 157 9.88 15.07 5.29
C SER A 157 10.82 14.90 4.10
N ASP A 158 10.45 15.46 2.94
CA ASP A 158 11.24 15.35 1.70
C ASP A 158 12.66 15.91 1.85
N ALA A 159 12.83 16.98 2.65
CA ALA A 159 14.14 17.54 2.94
C ALA A 159 15.06 16.55 3.67
N ASN A 160 14.51 15.80 4.63
CA ASN A 160 15.27 14.79 5.37
C ASN A 160 15.48 13.52 4.53
N LEU A 161 14.53 13.17 3.65
CA LEU A 161 14.67 12.07 2.71
C LEU A 161 15.81 12.34 1.71
N LYS A 162 15.91 13.56 1.19
CA LYS A 162 17.03 13.97 0.31
C LYS A 162 18.37 13.91 1.04
N LYS A 163 18.44 14.31 2.32
CA LYS A 163 19.67 14.17 3.13
C LYS A 163 20.10 12.71 3.29
N LEU A 164 19.15 11.81 3.57
CA LEU A 164 19.40 10.36 3.63
C LEU A 164 19.94 9.80 2.32
N LEU A 165 19.36 10.20 1.18
CA LEU A 165 19.84 9.80 -0.14
C LEU A 165 21.24 10.34 -0.45
N ALA A 166 21.50 11.61 -0.14
CA ALA A 166 22.82 12.20 -0.30
C ALA A 166 23.87 11.47 0.54
N GLU A 167 23.51 11.05 1.75
CA GLU A 167 24.43 10.29 2.61
C GLU A 167 24.66 8.86 2.09
N LEU A 168 23.64 8.20 1.54
CA LEU A 168 23.79 6.90 0.87
C LEU A 168 24.70 6.99 -0.38
N GLN A 169 24.62 8.10 -1.11
CA GLN A 169 25.50 8.39 -2.24
C GLN A 169 26.94 8.68 -1.79
N GLN A 170 27.11 9.51 -0.76
CA GLN A 170 28.42 9.83 -0.20
C GLN A 170 29.14 8.60 0.32
N ARG A 171 28.40 7.65 0.92
CA ARG A 171 28.92 6.35 1.37
C ARG A 171 29.18 5.37 0.22
N GLY A 172 28.88 5.76 -1.02
CA GLY A 172 29.10 4.95 -2.23
C GLY A 172 28.19 3.73 -2.37
N GLN A 173 27.12 3.66 -1.57
CA GLN A 173 26.21 2.52 -1.51
C GLN A 173 25.10 2.59 -2.56
N VAL A 174 24.75 3.80 -2.97
CA VAL A 174 23.75 4.09 -4.01
C VAL A 174 24.36 5.07 -5.00
N THR A 175 24.18 4.82 -6.30
CA THR A 175 24.54 5.76 -7.37
C THR A 175 23.27 6.13 -8.10
N ILE A 176 22.99 7.42 -8.23
CA ILE A 176 21.83 7.92 -8.97
C ILE A 176 22.35 8.68 -10.17
N ALA A 177 21.99 8.22 -11.37
CA ALA A 177 22.36 8.84 -12.63
C ALA A 177 21.13 8.86 -13.54
N GLU A 178 20.75 10.03 -14.05
CA GLU A 178 19.59 10.19 -14.97
C GLU A 178 18.29 9.57 -14.43
N GLY A 179 18.04 9.67 -13.11
CA GLY A 179 16.87 9.09 -12.44
C GLY A 179 16.89 7.56 -12.30
N LYS A 180 17.95 6.88 -12.79
CA LYS A 180 18.22 5.46 -12.54
C LYS A 180 19.05 5.30 -11.28
N VAL A 181 18.74 4.25 -10.53
CA VAL A 181 19.42 3.92 -9.28
C VAL A 181 20.20 2.63 -9.46
N ALA A 182 21.48 2.70 -9.16
CA ALA A 182 22.38 1.55 -9.03
C ALA A 182 22.82 1.39 -7.57
N TYR A 183 23.13 0.16 -7.17
CA TYR A 183 23.46 -0.18 -5.79
C TYR A 183 24.80 -0.88 -5.72
N LYS A 184 25.60 -0.51 -4.70
CA LYS A 184 26.88 -1.13 -4.35
C LYS A 184 26.81 -1.53 -2.88
N LEU A 185 25.92 -2.48 -2.59
CA LEU A 185 25.48 -2.91 -1.25
C LEU A 185 25.81 -4.38 -0.97
#